data_AF-A0A6J1LWV0-F1
#
_entry.id   AF-A0A6J1LWV0-F1
#
_cell.length_a   1.000
_cell.length_b   1.000
_cell.length_c   1.000
_cell.angle_alpha   90.00
_cell.angle_beta   90.00
_cell.angle_gamma   90.00
#
_symmetry.space_group_name_H-M   'P 1'
#
loop_
_entity.id
_entity.type
_entity.pdbx_description
1 polymer ?
#
loop_
_entity_poly.entity_id
_entity_poly.type
_entity_poly.pdbx_seq_one_letter_code
_entity_poly.pdbx_strand_id
1 'polypeptide(L)'
;MSRTVKREKKLKKRLLRRKPSNANKYDLYMLTCTECYHVFPPRYFRGQIREFRMCETCKQKNPEICQYLDKYIYHPDPINNRSPVQKIVQKCELLKLKLTFSKRQYDNKQPTTTSLENKEQAIQLLQSLILKFENFERGVMLAKSQLGGELNDMM
;
A
#
# COMPACT_ATOMS: atom_id res chain seq x y z
N MET A 1 -37.44 -65.29 -15.25
CA MET A 1 -38.09 -64.03 -14.79
C MET A 1 -37.39 -63.55 -13.51
N SER A 2 -36.31 -62.78 -13.63
CA SER A 2 -36.27 -61.31 -13.53
C SER A 2 -35.82 -60.84 -12.15
N ARG A 3 -34.51 -61.00 -11.89
CA ARG A 3 -33.74 -60.40 -10.76
C ARG A 3 -33.76 -58.85 -10.76
N THR A 4 -34.43 -58.23 -11.72
CA THR A 4 -34.56 -56.79 -11.94
C THR A 4 -35.56 -56.11 -11.00
N VAL A 5 -36.58 -56.81 -10.48
CA VAL A 5 -37.65 -56.16 -9.70
C VAL A 5 -37.22 -55.79 -8.26
N LYS A 6 -36.25 -56.51 -7.67
CA LYS A 6 -35.79 -56.22 -6.29
C LYS A 6 -34.82 -55.03 -6.19
N ARG A 7 -34.20 -54.58 -7.28
CA ARG A 7 -33.29 -53.42 -7.29
C ARG A 7 -34.03 -52.08 -7.29
N GLU A 8 -35.21 -52.01 -7.92
CA GLU A 8 -35.98 -50.76 -7.99
C GLU A 8 -36.62 -50.35 -6.65
N LYS A 9 -37.09 -51.31 -5.84
CA LYS A 9 -37.66 -51.00 -4.52
C LYS A 9 -36.63 -50.46 -3.52
N LYS A 10 -35.35 -50.81 -3.66
CA LYS A 10 -34.25 -50.26 -2.84
C LYS A 10 -33.79 -48.87 -3.31
N LEU A 11 -33.94 -48.56 -4.60
CA LEU A 11 -33.60 -47.24 -5.14
C LEU A 11 -34.66 -46.19 -4.79
N LYS A 12 -35.96 -46.54 -4.83
CA LYS A 12 -37.05 -45.61 -4.47
C LYS A 12 -37.08 -45.24 -2.97
N LYS A 13 -36.68 -46.12 -2.05
CA LYS A 13 -36.61 -45.80 -0.61
C LYS A 13 -35.43 -44.88 -0.23
N ARG A 14 -34.40 -44.75 -1.07
CA ARG A 14 -33.28 -43.81 -0.84
C ARG A 14 -33.51 -42.41 -1.43
N LEU A 15 -34.50 -42.25 -2.31
CA LEU A 15 -34.85 -40.96 -2.91
C LEU A 15 -35.86 -40.13 -2.08
N LEU A 16 -36.44 -40.70 -1.02
CA LEU A 16 -37.48 -40.06 -0.19
C LEU A 16 -36.98 -39.57 1.18
N ARG A 17 -35.67 -39.52 1.42
CA ARG A 17 -35.07 -38.85 2.58
C ARG A 17 -33.86 -38.01 2.20
N ARG A 18 -33.95 -37.24 1.11
CA ARG A 18 -33.19 -35.99 1.07
C ARG A 18 -33.90 -35.05 2.04
N LYS A 19 -33.43 -35.02 3.30
CA LYS A 19 -33.62 -33.85 4.15
C LYS A 19 -33.30 -32.65 3.25
N PRO A 20 -34.15 -31.62 3.15
CA PRO A 20 -33.77 -30.40 2.45
C PRO A 20 -32.45 -29.99 3.07
N SER A 21 -31.38 -30.01 2.27
CA SER A 21 -30.10 -29.50 2.71
C SER A 21 -30.37 -28.11 3.25
N ASN A 22 -29.86 -27.79 4.44
CA ASN A 22 -29.98 -26.46 5.05
C ASN A 22 -29.56 -25.31 4.10
N ALA A 23 -28.93 -25.63 2.95
CA ALA A 23 -28.67 -24.75 1.82
C ALA A 23 -29.90 -23.96 1.30
N ASN A 24 -31.13 -24.48 1.38
CA ASN A 24 -32.32 -23.77 0.87
C ASN A 24 -32.94 -22.78 1.89
N LYS A 25 -32.46 -22.74 3.13
CA LYS A 25 -33.02 -21.85 4.17
C LYS A 25 -32.51 -20.40 4.10
N TYR A 26 -31.53 -20.11 3.25
CA TYR A 26 -30.84 -18.81 3.20
C TYR A 26 -31.29 -17.90 2.05
N ASP A 27 -32.19 -18.36 1.17
CA ASP A 27 -32.66 -17.56 0.02
C ASP A 27 -33.89 -16.68 0.40
N LEU A 28 -33.95 -16.18 1.64
CA LEU A 28 -35.03 -15.29 2.11
C LEU A 28 -34.88 -13.84 1.61
N TYR A 29 -33.72 -13.47 1.08
CA TYR A 29 -33.46 -12.16 0.50
C TYR A 29 -32.67 -12.30 -0.80
N MET A 30 -32.99 -11.44 -1.75
CA MET A 30 -32.32 -11.41 -3.05
C MET A 30 -31.33 -10.24 -3.10
N LEU A 31 -30.22 -10.42 -3.82
CA LEU A 31 -29.13 -9.47 -3.91
C LEU A 31 -28.90 -9.02 -5.35
N THR A 32 -28.62 -7.74 -5.54
CA THR A 32 -28.43 -7.15 -6.86
C THR A 32 -26.95 -7.07 -7.22
N CYS A 33 -26.60 -7.43 -8.46
CA CYS A 33 -25.27 -7.19 -9.03
C CYS A 33 -25.06 -5.69 -9.26
N THR A 34 -23.89 -5.14 -8.92
CA THR A 34 -23.57 -3.72 -9.09
C THR A 34 -23.29 -3.33 -10.54
N GLU A 35 -22.91 -4.30 -11.38
CA GLU A 35 -22.58 -4.07 -12.80
C GLU A 35 -23.79 -4.17 -13.73
N CYS A 36 -24.59 -5.24 -13.59
CA CYS A 36 -25.71 -5.50 -14.51
C CYS A 36 -27.09 -5.29 -13.88
N TYR A 37 -27.15 -4.94 -12.60
CA TYR A 37 -28.40 -4.69 -11.86
C TYR A 37 -29.39 -5.87 -11.82
N HIS A 38 -28.99 -7.05 -12.29
CA HIS A 38 -29.78 -8.26 -12.17
C HIS A 38 -29.73 -8.82 -10.75
N VAL A 39 -30.79 -9.55 -10.41
CA VAL A 39 -31.07 -10.04 -9.06
C VAL A 39 -30.68 -11.51 -8.97
N PHE A 40 -29.89 -11.86 -7.96
CA PHE A 40 -29.40 -13.22 -7.73
C PHE A 40 -29.52 -13.62 -6.25
N PRO A 41 -29.63 -14.92 -5.95
CA PRO A 41 -29.57 -15.41 -4.58
C PRO A 41 -28.22 -15.11 -3.88
N PRO A 42 -28.17 -14.95 -2.54
CA PRO A 42 -26.96 -14.58 -1.81
C PRO A 42 -25.77 -15.51 -2.03
N ARG A 43 -26.03 -16.79 -2.33
CA ARG A 43 -24.99 -17.79 -2.62
C ARG A 43 -24.05 -17.41 -3.78
N TYR A 44 -24.51 -16.60 -4.73
CA TYR A 44 -23.71 -16.14 -5.87
C TYR A 44 -22.68 -15.06 -5.51
N PHE A 45 -22.78 -14.51 -4.30
CA PHE A 45 -21.98 -13.36 -3.85
C PHE A 45 -21.23 -13.64 -2.55
N ARG A 46 -20.98 -14.92 -2.22
CA ARG A 46 -20.21 -15.27 -1.01
C ARG A 46 -18.84 -14.63 -1.03
N GLY A 47 -18.46 -13.99 0.08
CA GLY A 47 -17.18 -13.30 0.22
C GLY A 47 -17.12 -11.93 -0.46
N GLN A 48 -18.21 -11.48 -1.10
CA GLN A 48 -18.25 -10.17 -1.75
C GLN A 48 -18.92 -9.12 -0.85
N ILE A 49 -18.31 -7.94 -0.77
CA ILE A 49 -18.92 -6.79 -0.10
C ILE A 49 -19.99 -6.14 -1.01
N ARG A 50 -20.89 -5.37 -0.40
CA ARG A 50 -22.10 -4.85 -1.06
C ARG A 50 -21.78 -3.95 -2.24
N GLU A 51 -20.74 -3.14 -2.11
CA GLU A 51 -20.35 -2.05 -3.01
C GLU A 51 -19.74 -2.55 -4.32
N PHE A 52 -19.17 -3.75 -4.34
CA PHE A 52 -18.49 -4.30 -5.53
C PHE A 52 -19.18 -5.54 -6.10
N ARG A 53 -20.27 -5.98 -5.47
CA ARG A 53 -20.91 -7.26 -5.72
C ARG A 53 -21.17 -7.54 -7.20
N MET A 54 -20.51 -8.55 -7.75
CA MET A 54 -20.53 -8.87 -9.17
C MET A 54 -20.93 -10.32 -9.43
N CYS A 55 -21.87 -10.53 -10.37
CA CYS A 55 -22.30 -11.86 -10.79
C CYS A 55 -21.24 -12.52 -11.70
N GLU A 56 -21.29 -13.85 -11.82
CA GLU A 56 -20.30 -14.63 -12.56
C GLU A 56 -20.12 -14.16 -14.01
N THR A 57 -21.22 -13.83 -14.70
CA THR A 57 -21.17 -13.33 -16.07
C THR A 57 -20.45 -11.98 -16.18
N CYS A 58 -20.70 -11.07 -15.23
CA CYS A 58 -20.00 -9.78 -15.19
C CYS A 58 -18.53 -9.94 -14.81
N LYS A 59 -18.22 -10.94 -13.96
CA LYS A 59 -16.83 -11.26 -13.63
C LYS A 59 -16.03 -11.67 -14.86
N GLN A 60 -16.60 -12.56 -15.68
CA GLN A 60 -15.96 -13.02 -16.91
C GLN A 60 -15.77 -11.92 -17.95
N LYS A 61 -16.68 -10.93 -17.99
CA LYS A 61 -16.55 -9.76 -18.88
C LYS A 61 -15.48 -8.77 -18.42
N ASN A 62 -15.22 -8.69 -17.11
CA ASN A 62 -14.30 -7.72 -16.52
C ASN A 62 -13.18 -8.39 -15.70
N PRO A 63 -12.30 -9.19 -16.34
CA PRO A 63 -11.31 -9.99 -15.64
C PRO A 63 -10.29 -9.13 -14.87
N GLU A 64 -9.90 -7.97 -15.39
CA GLU A 64 -8.94 -7.07 -14.75
C GLU A 64 -9.46 -6.50 -13.43
N ILE A 65 -10.71 -6.03 -13.44
CA ILE A 65 -11.40 -5.53 -12.24
C ILE A 65 -11.55 -6.68 -11.23
N CYS A 66 -11.92 -7.88 -11.69
CA CYS A 66 -12.01 -9.05 -10.80
C CYS A 66 -10.70 -9.38 -10.11
N GLN A 67 -9.58 -9.38 -10.85
CA GLN A 67 -8.27 -9.65 -10.26
C GLN A 67 -7.92 -8.65 -9.17
N TYR A 68 -8.23 -7.36 -9.38
CA TYR A 68 -8.05 -6.34 -8.37
C TYR A 68 -8.96 -6.59 -7.15
N LEU A 69 -10.24 -6.81 -7.37
CA LEU A 69 -11.22 -7.04 -6.31
C LEU A 69 -10.93 -8.31 -5.51
N ASP A 70 -10.53 -9.41 -6.15
CA ASP A 70 -10.16 -10.66 -5.47
C ASP A 70 -8.94 -10.46 -4.56
N LYS A 71 -7.91 -9.75 -5.06
CA LYS A 71 -6.65 -9.50 -4.33
C LYS A 71 -6.80 -8.57 -3.13
N TYR A 72 -7.66 -7.56 -3.23
CA TYR A 72 -7.74 -6.48 -2.23
C TYR A 72 -9.04 -6.45 -1.43
N ILE A 73 -10.12 -7.06 -1.92
CA ILE A 73 -11.48 -6.89 -1.39
C ILE A 73 -12.16 -8.22 -1.02
N TYR A 74 -12.18 -9.22 -1.90
CA TYR A 74 -12.96 -10.46 -1.69
C TYR A 74 -12.22 -11.56 -0.95
N HIS A 75 -10.92 -11.69 -1.20
CA HIS A 75 -10.05 -12.64 -0.51
C HIS A 75 -8.80 -11.92 -0.04
N PRO A 76 -8.87 -11.16 1.08
CA PRO A 76 -7.63 -10.83 1.77
C PRO A 76 -6.98 -12.17 2.14
N ASP A 77 -5.82 -12.46 1.53
CA ASP A 77 -5.10 -13.72 1.71
C ASP A 77 -5.16 -14.20 3.17
N PRO A 78 -5.69 -15.39 3.47
CA PRO A 78 -5.68 -15.95 4.83
C PRO A 78 -4.25 -16.19 5.35
N ILE A 79 -3.26 -16.15 4.47
CA ILE A 79 -1.82 -16.24 4.79
C ILE A 79 -1.37 -15.04 5.63
N ASN A 80 -2.11 -13.93 5.61
CA ASN A 80 -1.84 -12.74 6.42
C ASN A 80 -3.05 -12.36 7.27
N ASN A 81 -3.46 -13.26 8.17
CA ASN A 81 -4.25 -12.95 9.38
C ASN A 81 -3.48 -12.04 10.37
N ARG A 82 -2.63 -11.15 9.88
CA ARG A 82 -1.97 -10.14 10.70
C ARG A 82 -2.86 -8.92 10.74
N SER A 83 -3.26 -8.53 11.95
CA SER A 83 -3.96 -7.27 12.15
C SER A 83 -3.14 -6.12 11.54
N PRO A 84 -3.78 -5.02 11.09
CA PRO A 84 -3.06 -3.86 10.57
C PRO A 84 -1.90 -3.42 11.47
N VAL A 85 -2.07 -3.53 12.79
CA VAL A 85 -1.05 -3.26 13.79
C VAL A 85 0.14 -4.22 13.68
N GLN A 86 -0.08 -5.52 13.53
CA GLN A 86 1.00 -6.50 13.37
C GLN A 86 1.80 -6.29 12.07
N LYS A 87 1.16 -5.84 10.99
CA LYS A 87 1.86 -5.46 9.74
C LYS A 87 2.76 -4.23 9.96
N ILE A 88 2.29 -3.25 10.74
CA ILE A 88 3.08 -2.05 11.09
C ILE A 88 4.28 -2.45 11.96
N VAL A 89 4.06 -3.26 13.00
CA VAL A 89 5.13 -3.74 13.90
C VAL A 89 6.22 -4.48 13.11
N GLN A 90 5.84 -5.40 12.23
CA GLN A 90 6.81 -6.13 11.40
C GLN A 90 7.58 -5.19 10.46
N LYS A 91 6.92 -4.21 9.83
CA LYS A 91 7.61 -3.21 8.99
C LYS A 91 8.60 -2.40 9.82
N CYS A 92 8.23 -2.01 11.03
CA CYS A 92 9.10 -1.29 11.97
C CYS A 92 10.31 -2.13 12.39
N GLU A 93 10.13 -3.43 12.66
CA GLU A 93 11.24 -4.34 12.98
C GLU A 93 12.19 -4.51 11.79
N LEU A 94 11.65 -4.68 10.58
CA LEU A 94 12.44 -4.73 9.34
C LEU A 94 13.22 -3.44 9.10
N LEU A 95 12.60 -2.28 9.35
CA LEU A 95 13.26 -0.97 9.27
C LEU A 95 14.37 -0.83 10.31
N LYS A 96 14.14 -1.27 11.56
CA LYS A 96 15.18 -1.28 12.60
C LYS A 96 16.37 -2.15 12.20
N LEU A 97 16.13 -3.34 11.64
CA LEU A 97 17.20 -4.22 11.16
C LEU A 97 17.96 -3.63 9.98
N LYS A 98 17.27 -2.97 9.03
CA LYS A 98 17.93 -2.25 7.93
C LYS A 98 18.75 -1.08 8.43
N LEU A 99 18.26 -0.34 9.42
CA LEU A 99 19.00 0.77 10.03
C LEU A 99 20.22 0.28 10.79
N THR A 100 20.13 -0.80 11.58
CA THR A 100 21.29 -1.35 12.28
C THR A 100 22.31 -1.95 11.31
N PHE A 101 21.86 -2.59 10.23
CA PHE A 101 22.74 -3.09 9.18
C PHE A 101 23.43 -1.95 8.42
N SER A 102 22.68 -0.91 8.05
CA SER A 102 23.24 0.28 7.38
C SER A 102 24.23 0.99 8.30
N LYS A 103 23.88 1.18 9.57
CA LYS A 103 24.78 1.78 10.57
C LYS A 103 26.09 0.99 10.70
N ARG A 104 26.03 -0.35 10.72
CA ARG A 104 27.24 -1.20 10.68
C ARG A 104 28.05 -1.03 9.38
N GLN A 105 27.40 -0.83 8.23
CA GLN A 105 28.10 -0.58 6.96
C GLN A 105 28.80 0.78 6.90
N TYR A 106 28.28 1.80 7.61
CA TYR A 106 28.89 3.13 7.65
C TYR A 106 29.88 3.29 8.81
N ASP A 107 29.62 2.69 9.97
CA ASP A 107 30.51 2.73 11.14
C ASP A 107 31.78 1.85 10.93
N ASN A 108 31.70 0.78 10.11
CA ASN A 108 32.86 -0.06 9.79
C ASN A 108 33.66 0.44 8.56
N LYS A 109 33.23 1.52 7.89
CA LYS A 109 34.08 2.17 6.89
C LYS A 109 34.98 3.15 7.62
N GLN A 110 36.24 2.79 7.82
CA GLN A 110 37.26 3.79 8.10
C GLN A 110 37.15 4.88 7.03
N PRO A 111 37.17 6.16 7.42
CA PRO A 111 37.16 7.24 6.45
C PRO A 111 38.36 7.03 5.52
N THR A 112 38.09 6.78 4.25
CA THR A 112 39.13 6.78 3.23
C THR A 112 39.74 8.17 3.20
N THR A 113 41.06 8.29 3.04
CA THR A 113 41.81 9.56 3.03
C THR A 113 41.14 10.63 2.15
N THR A 114 40.61 10.24 1.00
CA THR A 114 39.87 11.10 0.07
C THR A 114 38.61 11.74 0.67
N SER A 115 37.92 11.05 1.60
CA SER A 115 36.73 11.57 2.28
C SER A 115 37.07 12.59 3.37
N LEU A 116 38.28 12.53 3.94
CA LEU A 116 38.73 13.51 4.92
C LEU A 116 39.21 14.78 4.20
N GLU A 117 40.01 14.61 3.14
CA GLU A 117 40.48 15.70 2.27
C GLU A 117 39.31 16.47 1.63
N ASN A 118 38.28 15.77 1.15
CA ASN A 118 37.08 16.41 0.60
C ASN A 118 36.30 17.21 1.66
N LYS A 119 36.29 16.77 2.92
CA LYS A 119 35.65 17.51 4.02
C LYS A 119 36.46 18.76 4.37
N GLU A 120 37.78 18.65 4.45
CA GLU A 120 38.65 19.78 4.72
C GLU A 120 38.60 20.83 3.61
N GLN A 121 38.58 20.41 2.34
CA GLN A 121 38.38 21.30 1.20
C GLN A 121 37.00 21.98 1.22
N ALA A 122 35.93 21.25 1.56
CA ALA A 122 34.60 21.84 1.70
C ALA A 122 34.54 22.89 2.81
N ILE A 123 35.20 22.63 3.95
CA ILE A 123 35.32 23.58 5.06
C ILE A 123 36.09 24.84 4.64
N GLN A 124 37.21 24.68 3.94
CA GLN A 124 38.00 25.82 3.43
C GLN A 124 37.20 26.67 2.42
N LEU A 125 36.44 26.03 1.52
CA LEU A 125 35.59 26.74 0.57
C LEU A 125 34.50 27.54 1.27
N LEU A 126 33.83 26.95 2.26
CA LEU A 126 32.83 27.63 3.09
C LEU A 126 33.41 28.84 3.83
N GLN A 127 34.57 28.69 4.47
CA GLN A 127 35.26 29.79 5.14
C GLN A 127 35.64 30.92 4.16
N SER A 128 36.13 30.56 2.96
CA SER A 128 36.48 31.55 1.94
C SER A 128 35.27 32.33 1.41
N LEU A 129 34.11 31.66 1.29
CA LEU A 129 32.86 32.28 0.83
C LEU A 129 32.31 33.24 1.88
N ILE A 130 32.34 32.85 3.16
CA ILE A 130 31.94 33.71 4.27
C ILE A 130 32.78 35.00 4.29
N LEU A 131 34.10 34.88 4.24
CA LEU A 131 35.01 36.04 4.21
C LEU A 131 34.75 36.96 3.00
N LYS A 132 34.53 36.40 1.81
CA LYS A 132 34.19 37.18 0.62
C LYS A 132 32.86 37.91 0.78
N PHE A 133 31.88 37.26 1.38
CA PHE A 133 30.56 37.87 1.63
C PHE A 133 30.65 39.00 2.66
N GLU A 134 31.35 38.80 3.77
CA GLU A 134 31.57 39.85 4.78
C GLU A 134 32.35 41.05 4.22
N ASN A 135 33.32 40.82 3.33
CA ASN A 135 34.06 41.88 2.66
C ASN A 135 33.19 42.64 1.67
N PHE A 136 32.31 41.92 0.94
CA PHE A 136 31.33 42.52 0.06
C PHE A 136 30.33 43.39 0.85
N GLU A 137 29.78 42.90 1.95
CA GLU A 137 28.88 43.67 2.81
C GLU A 137 29.55 44.91 3.40
N ARG A 138 30.80 44.80 3.87
CA ARG A 138 31.60 45.95 4.33
C ARG A 138 31.80 46.98 3.22
N GLY A 139 32.14 46.54 2.01
CA GLY A 139 32.29 47.43 0.85
C GLY A 139 30.99 48.16 0.49
N VAL A 140 29.86 47.46 0.51
CA VAL A 140 28.53 48.05 0.24
C VAL A 140 28.16 49.07 1.31
N MET A 141 28.44 48.80 2.59
CA MET A 141 28.16 49.73 3.69
C MET A 141 29.03 50.99 3.60
N LEU A 142 30.31 50.85 3.26
CA LEU A 142 31.21 52.00 3.06
C LEU A 142 30.78 52.86 1.87
N ALA A 143 30.44 52.25 0.73
CA ALA A 143 29.95 52.97 -0.44
C ALA A 143 28.64 53.73 -0.16
N LYS A 144 27.73 53.15 0.63
CA LYS A 144 26.50 53.84 1.08
C LYS A 144 26.78 55.03 2.00
N SER A 145 27.77 54.92 2.88
CA SER A 145 28.15 56.04 3.76
C SER A 145 28.79 57.22 3.01
N GLN A 146 29.53 56.96 1.93
CA GLN A 146 30.13 58.01 1.09
C GLN A 146 29.06 58.76 0.27
N LEU A 147 28.11 58.03 -0.33
CA LEU A 147 26.96 58.62 -1.04
C LEU A 147 26.01 59.40 -0.11
N GLY A 148 25.93 59.03 1.17
CA GLY A 148 25.17 59.79 2.18
C GLY A 148 25.89 61.03 2.73
N GLY A 149 27.21 61.10 2.59
CA GLY A 149 28.02 62.26 2.98
C GLY A 149 28.02 63.38 1.95
N GLU A 150 28.06 63.05 0.66
CA GLU A 150 28.07 64.03 -0.43
C GLU A 150 26.78 64.86 -0.54
N LEU A 151 25.66 64.40 0.03
CA LEU A 151 24.40 65.14 0.06
C LEU A 151 24.31 66.19 1.18
N ASN A 152 25.16 66.10 2.21
CA ASN A 152 25.21 67.08 3.31
C ASN A 152 26.25 68.18 3.11
N ASP A 153 27.22 68.02 2.20
CA ASP A 153 28.19 69.06 1.85
C ASP A 153 27.71 69.98 0.70
N MET A 154 26.49 69.78 0.20
CA MET A 154 25.82 70.63 -0.81
C MET A 154 24.62 71.43 -0.25
N MET A 155 24.40 71.46 1.06
CA MET A 155 23.41 72.32 1.73
C MET A 155 24.06 73.40 2.59
#